data_AF-A0A1Y1Q3X3-F1
#
_entry.id   AF-A0A1Y1Q3X3-F1
#
_cell.length_a   1.000
_cell.length_b   1.000
_cell.length_c   1.000
_cell.angle_alpha   90.00
_cell.angle_beta   90.00
_cell.angle_gamma   90.00
#
_symmetry.space_group_name_H-M   'P 1'
#
loop_
_entity.id
_entity.type
_entity.pdbx_description
1 polymer ?
#
loop_
_entity_poly.entity_id
_entity_poly.type
_entity_poly.pdbx_seq_one_letter_code
_entity_poly.pdbx_strand_id
1 'polypeptide(L)'
;MFPFDPSKSVAILFGAGEWPDYPELNPKLDISAPLNPFQCSFEGMRECFLRILKVKQENILELFNRGDSPLETVKKMRNFLKERTSKETIEDVFFYYVGHGGFDREQKYCLLIRSTDQSIISASAFHVSYLAEVLRDFNYLRRYIILDACFSGKARLYLSGGAIEQAMKEQIFQHISKSGSLLFCSSSGDKASTIVEEEHITLFTGTVLKVIGAGSKKLPSFLSFYEIADLTRESIKQHYPDQLIFPELHITEQEEGNIGHTRIFPNNFKITRTLDFIVIDKGGNKSYFTNYSRKVVTESQFYRMPIDTIDECFVVYREWSREDKSYNDYYESLMKMTGFVEKGGVVVLNVAGNCGNQDNIAPLQVHYRCSYNNREKFIDSTHPYITGTKYGEQPISESGFDGWNYTDHGFLINIPKFASVLLSNSDGASLIEYRLGKGLVIVSTITFGCCTQKSSDPGQPLTNLVKYVKYMANG
;
A
#
# COMPACT_ATOMS: atom_id res chain seq x y z
N MET A 1 10.66 -3.45 13.10
CA MET A 1 10.73 -3.97 11.72
C MET A 1 10.94 -2.77 10.82
N PHE A 2 12.07 -2.71 10.11
CA PHE A 2 12.39 -1.58 9.24
C PHE A 2 11.50 -1.61 7.97
N PRO A 3 10.95 -0.46 7.54
CA PRO A 3 10.18 -0.37 6.31
C PRO A 3 11.04 -0.75 5.10
N PHE A 4 10.41 -1.22 4.02
CA PHE A 4 11.07 -1.41 2.73
C PHE A 4 11.60 -0.05 2.23
N ASP A 5 12.85 -0.02 1.77
CA ASP A 5 13.46 1.16 1.16
C ASP A 5 13.97 0.81 -0.25
N PRO A 6 13.34 1.35 -1.31
CA PRO A 6 13.73 1.02 -2.68
C PRO A 6 15.13 1.52 -3.04
N SER A 7 15.66 2.52 -2.32
CA SER A 7 17.03 2.99 -2.53
C SER A 7 18.09 2.03 -2.00
N LYS A 8 17.69 1.10 -1.12
CA LYS A 8 18.52 0.06 -0.51
C LYS A 8 18.21 -1.34 -1.04
N SER A 9 17.52 -1.40 -2.17
CA SER A 9 17.07 -2.66 -2.77
C SER A 9 17.77 -2.89 -4.09
N VAL A 10 18.12 -4.15 -4.36
CA VAL A 10 18.60 -4.62 -5.67
C VAL A 10 17.71 -5.73 -6.20
N ALA A 11 17.59 -5.83 -7.52
CA ALA A 11 16.82 -6.88 -8.19
C ALA A 11 17.65 -7.59 -9.26
N ILE A 12 17.57 -8.92 -9.30
CA ILE A 12 18.11 -9.76 -10.36
C ILE A 12 16.91 -10.36 -11.10
N LEU A 13 16.74 -9.96 -12.35
CA LEU A 13 15.64 -10.40 -13.22
C LEU A 13 16.20 -11.41 -14.22
N PHE A 14 15.79 -12.67 -14.06
CA PHE A 14 16.35 -13.82 -14.76
C PHE A 14 15.26 -14.60 -15.50
N GLY A 15 15.65 -15.39 -16.49
CA GLY A 15 14.69 -16.21 -17.22
C GLY A 15 15.07 -16.49 -18.65
N ALA A 16 14.20 -17.23 -19.31
CA ALA A 16 14.25 -17.43 -20.74
C ALA A 16 12.82 -17.54 -21.30
N GLY A 17 12.65 -17.05 -22.53
CA GLY A 17 11.48 -17.27 -23.37
C GLY A 17 11.78 -18.10 -24.60
N GLU A 18 13.05 -18.42 -24.85
CA GLU A 18 13.48 -19.23 -26.00
C GLU A 18 14.69 -20.11 -25.66
N TRP A 19 14.65 -21.36 -26.13
CA TRP A 19 15.64 -22.43 -25.92
C TRP A 19 16.04 -23.03 -27.27
N PRO A 20 17.11 -22.54 -27.93
CA PRO A 20 17.55 -23.02 -29.23
C PRO A 20 17.97 -24.51 -29.22
N ASP A 21 18.60 -24.94 -28.14
CA ASP A 21 19.08 -26.33 -27.95
C ASP A 21 18.08 -27.19 -27.15
N TYR A 22 16.87 -26.67 -26.92
CA TYR A 22 15.72 -27.43 -26.42
C TYR A 22 14.40 -26.93 -27.03
N PRO A 23 14.19 -27.06 -28.36
CA PRO A 23 13.10 -26.39 -29.06
C PRO A 23 11.67 -26.77 -28.62
N GLU A 24 11.49 -27.96 -28.04
CA GLU A 24 10.20 -28.43 -27.53
C GLU A 24 9.61 -27.54 -26.42
N LEU A 25 10.47 -26.77 -25.73
CA LEU A 25 10.08 -25.84 -24.68
C LEU A 25 9.62 -24.48 -25.22
N ASN A 26 9.91 -24.17 -26.48
CA ASN A 26 9.56 -22.88 -27.06
C ASN A 26 8.04 -22.75 -27.15
N PRO A 27 7.48 -21.59 -26.75
CA PRO A 27 6.04 -21.37 -26.86
C PRO A 27 5.62 -21.49 -28.33
N LYS A 28 4.52 -22.20 -28.57
CA LYS A 28 3.88 -22.25 -29.89
C LYS A 28 3.16 -20.93 -30.11
N LEU A 29 3.85 -19.97 -30.71
CA LEU A 29 3.30 -18.64 -30.98
C LEU A 29 2.31 -18.72 -32.16
N ASP A 30 1.13 -18.11 -31.98
CA ASP A 30 0.20 -17.89 -33.09
C ASP A 30 0.73 -16.74 -33.96
N ILE A 31 0.58 -16.88 -35.28
CA ILE A 31 0.91 -15.87 -36.29
C ILE A 31 0.08 -14.59 -36.07
N SER A 32 -1.12 -14.72 -35.48
CA SER A 32 -2.01 -13.58 -35.21
C SER A 32 -1.60 -12.74 -33.99
N ALA A 33 -0.81 -13.29 -33.06
CA ALA A 33 -0.35 -12.61 -31.85
C ALA A 33 1.00 -13.16 -31.36
N PRO A 34 2.13 -12.62 -31.88
CA PRO A 34 3.46 -13.23 -31.75
C PRO A 34 4.15 -12.98 -30.39
N LEU A 35 3.40 -12.60 -29.35
CA LEU A 35 4.00 -12.20 -28.08
C LEU A 35 4.38 -13.42 -27.24
N ASN A 36 5.64 -13.44 -26.82
CA ASN A 36 6.19 -14.49 -25.97
C ASN A 36 5.76 -14.27 -24.51
N PRO A 37 5.04 -15.22 -23.89
CA PRO A 37 4.49 -15.02 -22.53
C PRO A 37 5.56 -14.86 -21.46
N PHE A 38 6.71 -15.53 -21.59
CA PHE A 38 7.81 -15.37 -20.65
C PHE A 38 8.45 -13.98 -20.77
N GLN A 39 8.58 -13.44 -21.99
CA GLN A 39 9.06 -12.08 -22.22
C GLN A 39 8.09 -11.05 -21.62
N CYS A 40 6.78 -11.20 -21.85
CA CYS A 40 5.78 -10.30 -21.29
C CYS A 40 5.78 -10.32 -19.76
N SER A 41 5.92 -11.49 -19.14
CA SER A 41 6.07 -11.61 -17.69
C SER A 41 7.37 -10.96 -17.18
N PHE A 42 8.47 -11.12 -17.90
CA PHE A 42 9.73 -10.44 -17.59
C PHE A 42 9.58 -8.92 -17.64
N GLU A 43 9.02 -8.37 -18.73
CA GLU A 43 8.81 -6.93 -18.87
C GLU A 43 7.84 -6.39 -17.82
N GLY A 44 6.74 -7.11 -17.54
CA GLY A 44 5.79 -6.71 -16.51
C GLY A 44 6.42 -6.61 -15.13
N MET A 45 7.25 -7.59 -14.75
CA MET A 45 7.97 -7.57 -13.48
C MET A 45 9.07 -6.50 -13.45
N ARG A 46 9.80 -6.32 -14.57
CA ARG A 46 10.79 -5.24 -14.73
C ARG A 46 10.17 -3.87 -14.52
N GLU A 47 9.02 -3.60 -15.15
CA GLU A 47 8.28 -2.34 -14.97
C GLU A 47 7.72 -2.21 -13.55
N CYS A 48 7.33 -3.31 -12.90
CA CYS A 48 6.95 -3.29 -11.48
C CYS A 48 8.11 -2.80 -10.59
N PHE A 49 9.32 -3.35 -10.77
CA PHE A 49 10.50 -2.90 -10.00
C PHE A 49 10.84 -1.43 -10.27
N LEU A 50 10.85 -1.01 -11.54
CA LEU A 50 11.25 0.34 -11.93
C LEU A 50 10.21 1.41 -11.57
N ARG A 51 8.91 1.16 -11.83
CA ARG A 51 7.87 2.20 -11.71
C ARG A 51 7.08 2.11 -10.42
N ILE A 52 6.73 0.90 -9.98
CA ILE A 52 5.88 0.70 -8.81
C ILE A 52 6.73 0.71 -7.54
N LEU A 53 7.78 -0.12 -7.50
CA LEU A 53 8.70 -0.18 -6.35
C LEU A 53 9.74 0.92 -6.39
N LYS A 54 10.02 1.52 -7.55
CA LYS A 54 11.00 2.61 -7.73
C LYS A 54 12.44 2.20 -7.37
N VAL A 55 12.80 0.95 -7.62
CA VAL A 55 14.19 0.49 -7.54
C VAL A 55 14.99 1.22 -8.63
N LYS A 56 16.18 1.73 -8.26
CA LYS A 56 17.05 2.44 -9.21
C LYS A 56 17.44 1.53 -10.37
N GLN A 57 17.54 2.07 -11.59
CA GLN A 57 17.89 1.29 -12.77
C GLN A 57 19.25 0.59 -12.60
N GLU A 58 20.24 1.24 -11.99
CA GLU A 58 21.56 0.68 -11.71
C GLU A 58 21.56 -0.40 -10.62
N ASN A 59 20.45 -0.55 -9.89
CA ASN A 59 20.20 -1.61 -8.91
C ASN A 59 19.42 -2.79 -9.51
N ILE A 60 19.26 -2.86 -10.84
CA ILE A 60 18.61 -3.96 -11.53
C ILE A 60 19.61 -4.66 -12.48
N LEU A 61 19.78 -5.96 -12.29
CA LEU A 61 20.54 -6.82 -13.19
C LEU A 61 19.59 -7.65 -14.06
N GLU A 62 19.61 -7.42 -15.36
CA GLU A 62 18.76 -8.11 -16.34
C GLU A 62 19.51 -9.23 -17.08
N LEU A 63 19.08 -10.47 -16.82
CA LEU A 63 19.68 -11.70 -17.35
C LEU A 63 18.68 -12.56 -18.16
N PHE A 64 17.53 -12.00 -18.54
CA PHE A 64 16.54 -12.70 -19.36
C PHE A 64 17.06 -12.94 -20.78
N ASN A 65 16.84 -14.15 -21.32
CA ASN A 65 17.27 -14.56 -22.66
C ASN A 65 18.76 -14.35 -22.96
N ARG A 66 19.63 -14.31 -21.93
CA ARG A 66 21.07 -14.29 -22.13
C ARG A 66 21.59 -15.68 -22.47
N GLY A 67 22.46 -15.79 -23.47
CA GLY A 67 23.13 -17.04 -23.86
C GLY A 67 24.33 -17.41 -22.97
N ASP A 68 24.38 -16.89 -21.74
CA ASP A 68 25.48 -17.15 -20.80
C ASP A 68 25.40 -18.57 -20.26
N SER A 69 26.54 -19.23 -20.05
CA SER A 69 26.58 -20.50 -19.32
C SER A 69 26.14 -20.30 -17.85
N PRO A 70 25.76 -21.37 -17.13
CA PRO A 70 25.44 -21.28 -15.71
C PRO A 70 26.57 -20.64 -14.88
N LEU A 71 27.83 -20.98 -15.17
CA LEU A 71 28.99 -20.43 -14.46
C LEU A 71 29.19 -18.93 -14.73
N GLU A 72 29.04 -18.48 -15.98
CA GLU A 72 29.13 -17.07 -16.32
C GLU A 72 27.98 -16.26 -15.68
N THR A 73 26.78 -16.85 -15.64
CA THR A 73 25.62 -16.28 -14.94
C THR A 73 25.92 -16.07 -13.44
N VAL A 74 26.47 -17.08 -12.77
CA VAL A 74 26.89 -16.99 -11.35
C VAL A 74 27.90 -15.86 -11.14
N LYS A 75 28.93 -15.77 -11.99
CA LYS A 75 29.94 -14.71 -11.91
C LYS A 75 29.30 -13.33 -12.06
N LYS A 76 28.39 -13.13 -13.01
CA LYS A 76 27.68 -11.86 -13.21
C LYS A 76 26.85 -11.47 -11.98
N MET A 77 26.07 -12.41 -11.43
CA MET A 77 25.28 -12.15 -10.21
C MET A 77 26.18 -11.77 -9.03
N ARG A 78 27.28 -12.50 -8.78
CA ARG A 78 28.23 -12.18 -7.71
C ARG A 78 28.87 -10.81 -7.90
N ASN A 79 29.35 -10.51 -9.11
CA ASN A 79 30.03 -9.25 -9.40
C ASN A 79 29.07 -8.07 -9.22
N PHE A 80 27.84 -8.19 -9.72
CA PHE A 80 26.80 -7.18 -9.54
C PHE A 80 26.51 -6.93 -8.05
N LEU A 81 26.24 -7.97 -7.27
CA LEU A 81 25.95 -7.81 -5.84
C LEU A 81 27.13 -7.24 -5.07
N LYS A 82 28.37 -7.67 -5.36
CA LYS A 82 29.59 -7.09 -4.76
C LYS A 82 29.73 -5.61 -5.09
N GLU A 83 29.53 -5.25 -6.35
CA GLU A 83 29.62 -3.86 -6.80
C GLU A 83 28.58 -2.99 -6.08
N ARG A 84 27.31 -3.40 -6.08
CA ARG A 84 26.23 -2.63 -5.45
C ARG A 84 26.42 -2.48 -3.94
N THR A 85 26.71 -3.57 -3.25
CA THR A 85 26.93 -3.56 -1.79
C THR A 85 28.19 -2.81 -1.37
N SER A 86 29.17 -2.63 -2.27
CA SER A 86 30.36 -1.79 -2.01
C SER A 86 30.11 -0.29 -2.17
N LYS A 87 29.11 0.10 -2.97
CA LYS A 87 28.82 1.51 -3.32
C LYS A 87 27.65 2.08 -2.53
N GLU A 88 26.70 1.24 -2.12
CA GLU A 88 25.46 1.64 -1.47
C GLU A 88 25.16 0.75 -0.27
N THR A 89 24.39 1.28 0.69
CA THR A 89 23.82 0.47 1.77
C THR A 89 22.65 -0.33 1.22
N ILE A 90 22.90 -1.58 0.83
CA ILE A 90 21.87 -2.51 0.37
C ILE A 90 21.38 -3.36 1.56
N GLU A 91 20.07 -3.48 1.69
CA GLU A 91 19.38 -4.28 2.72
C GLU A 91 18.56 -5.42 2.09
N ASP A 92 18.11 -5.25 0.84
CA ASP A 92 17.19 -6.16 0.17
C ASP A 92 17.74 -6.65 -1.18
N VAL A 93 17.64 -7.95 -1.42
CA VAL A 93 17.85 -8.56 -2.74
C VAL A 93 16.61 -9.30 -3.18
N PHE A 94 16.12 -8.93 -4.37
CA PHE A 94 15.06 -9.63 -5.07
C PHE A 94 15.68 -10.48 -6.17
N PHE A 95 15.26 -11.73 -6.26
CA PHE A 95 15.54 -12.60 -7.39
C PHE A 95 14.21 -12.98 -8.03
N TYR A 96 14.03 -12.65 -9.29
CA TYR A 96 12.85 -13.06 -10.06
C TYR A 96 13.29 -13.94 -11.21
N TYR A 97 12.64 -15.10 -11.36
CA TYR A 97 12.82 -15.98 -12.50
C TYR A 97 11.50 -16.24 -13.21
N VAL A 98 11.52 -16.22 -14.54
CA VAL A 98 10.41 -16.68 -15.38
C VAL A 98 10.89 -17.55 -16.53
N GLY A 99 10.26 -18.70 -16.71
CA GLY A 99 10.64 -19.69 -17.72
C GLY A 99 10.25 -21.09 -17.30
N HIS A 100 10.87 -22.10 -17.90
CA HIS A 100 10.63 -23.49 -17.52
C HIS A 100 11.49 -23.93 -16.33
N GLY A 101 10.92 -24.76 -15.45
CA GLY A 101 11.63 -25.44 -14.38
C GLY A 101 11.75 -26.93 -14.66
N GLY A 102 12.83 -27.55 -14.18
CA GLY A 102 13.09 -28.96 -14.39
C GLY A 102 13.93 -29.58 -13.29
N PHE A 103 14.16 -30.88 -13.45
CA PHE A 103 15.08 -31.64 -12.63
C PHE A 103 16.12 -32.27 -13.54
N ASP A 104 17.36 -32.25 -13.10
CA ASP A 104 18.43 -32.94 -13.79
C ASP A 104 18.44 -34.45 -13.44
N ARG A 105 19.43 -35.19 -13.95
CA ARG A 105 19.52 -36.65 -13.70
C ARG A 105 19.74 -37.00 -12.23
N GLU A 106 20.31 -36.08 -11.44
CA GLU A 106 20.56 -36.24 -10.00
C GLU A 106 19.39 -35.73 -9.14
N GLN A 107 18.23 -35.43 -9.76
CA GLN A 107 17.07 -34.86 -9.07
C GLN A 107 17.36 -33.50 -8.41
N LYS A 108 18.33 -32.76 -8.93
CA LYS A 108 18.55 -31.37 -8.52
C LYS A 108 17.63 -30.46 -9.34
N TYR A 109 16.95 -29.57 -8.64
CA TYR A 109 16.05 -28.62 -9.28
C TYR A 109 16.87 -27.57 -10.02
N CYS A 110 16.51 -27.34 -11.28
CA CYS A 110 17.18 -26.41 -12.17
C CYS A 110 16.18 -25.53 -12.91
N LEU A 111 16.63 -24.31 -13.18
CA LEU A 111 15.96 -23.32 -14.00
C LEU A 111 16.50 -23.46 -15.41
N LEU A 112 15.62 -23.66 -16.39
CA LEU A 112 16.01 -23.87 -17.78
C LEU A 112 16.24 -22.51 -18.43
N ILE A 113 17.49 -22.22 -18.75
CA ILE A 113 17.95 -20.94 -19.30
C ILE A 113 18.11 -21.06 -20.81
N ARG A 114 18.30 -19.94 -21.51
CA ARG A 114 18.39 -19.94 -22.98
C ARG A 114 19.45 -20.92 -23.52
N SER A 115 20.59 -21.04 -22.85
CA SER A 115 21.68 -21.95 -23.23
C SER A 115 21.48 -23.40 -22.74
N THR A 116 20.30 -23.74 -22.22
CA THR A 116 20.03 -25.12 -21.78
C THR A 116 19.87 -26.03 -22.99
N ASP A 117 20.73 -27.04 -23.01
CA ASP A 117 20.75 -28.12 -23.99
C ASP A 117 20.08 -29.37 -23.38
N GLN A 118 19.06 -29.89 -24.06
CA GLN A 118 18.28 -31.06 -23.65
C GLN A 118 19.14 -32.31 -23.42
N SER A 119 20.26 -32.47 -24.14
CA SER A 119 21.14 -33.63 -24.06
C SER A 119 22.02 -33.64 -22.81
N ILE A 120 22.30 -32.45 -22.25
CA ILE A 120 23.25 -32.24 -21.14
C ILE A 120 22.72 -31.28 -20.06
N ILE A 121 21.44 -31.40 -19.69
CA ILE A 121 20.75 -30.54 -18.70
C ILE A 121 21.57 -30.30 -17.43
N SER A 122 22.20 -31.35 -16.86
CA SER A 122 23.05 -31.23 -15.65
C SER A 122 24.25 -30.27 -15.79
N ALA A 123 24.71 -29.97 -17.01
CA ALA A 123 25.81 -29.04 -17.26
C ALA A 123 25.34 -27.69 -17.86
N SER A 124 24.18 -27.66 -18.51
CA SER A 124 23.70 -26.52 -19.31
C SER A 124 22.53 -25.75 -18.67
N ALA A 125 21.82 -26.34 -17.69
CA ALA A 125 20.78 -25.67 -16.91
C ALA A 125 21.34 -24.96 -15.68
N PHE A 126 20.61 -23.98 -15.16
CA PHE A 126 21.00 -23.23 -13.97
C PHE A 126 20.43 -23.90 -12.72
N HIS A 127 21.25 -24.65 -11.98
CA HIS A 127 20.82 -25.25 -10.72
C HIS A 127 20.52 -24.20 -9.68
N VAL A 128 19.43 -24.39 -8.94
CA VAL A 128 19.04 -23.43 -7.90
C VAL A 128 20.02 -23.41 -6.72
N SER A 129 20.81 -24.48 -6.53
CA SER A 129 21.95 -24.48 -5.62
C SER A 129 22.99 -23.40 -5.95
N TYR A 130 23.17 -23.05 -7.23
CA TYR A 130 24.06 -21.96 -7.63
C TYR A 130 23.55 -20.60 -7.13
N LEU A 131 22.24 -20.34 -7.22
CA LEU A 131 21.66 -19.13 -6.64
C LEU A 131 21.88 -19.10 -5.12
N ALA A 132 21.66 -20.22 -4.45
CA ALA A 132 21.88 -20.32 -3.02
C ALA A 132 23.34 -20.02 -2.63
N GLU A 133 24.30 -20.53 -3.39
CA GLU A 133 25.72 -20.21 -3.21
C GLU A 133 26.04 -18.74 -3.44
N VAL A 134 25.44 -18.10 -4.45
CA VAL A 134 25.57 -16.65 -4.66
C VAL A 134 25.05 -15.89 -3.44
N LEU A 135 23.83 -16.19 -2.99
CA LEU A 135 23.16 -15.47 -1.90
C LEU A 135 23.77 -15.76 -0.51
N ARG A 136 24.54 -16.84 -0.36
CA ARG A 136 25.28 -17.16 0.87
C ARG A 136 26.36 -16.14 1.17
N ASP A 137 27.03 -15.60 0.15
CA ASP A 137 28.05 -14.55 0.32
C ASP A 137 27.43 -13.23 0.83
N PHE A 138 26.13 -13.04 0.65
CA PHE A 138 25.38 -11.84 1.01
C PHE A 138 24.35 -12.14 2.09
N ASN A 139 24.75 -12.95 3.08
CA ASN A 139 23.78 -13.55 3.98
C ASN A 139 23.07 -12.57 4.93
N TYR A 140 23.62 -11.36 5.06
CA TYR A 140 23.13 -10.22 5.81
C TYR A 140 21.99 -9.46 5.11
N LEU A 141 21.72 -9.75 3.83
CA LEU A 141 20.59 -9.17 3.09
C LEU A 141 19.30 -9.95 3.34
N ARG A 142 18.17 -9.25 3.34
CA ARG A 142 16.86 -9.88 3.18
C ARG A 142 16.71 -10.36 1.74
N ARG A 143 16.30 -11.60 1.54
CA ARG A 143 16.22 -12.27 0.23
C ARG A 143 14.78 -12.61 -0.10
N TYR A 144 14.29 -12.02 -1.18
CA TYR A 144 12.96 -12.29 -1.75
C TYR A 144 13.11 -13.01 -3.08
N ILE A 145 12.82 -14.30 -3.10
CA ILE A 145 12.96 -15.15 -4.29
C ILE A 145 11.57 -15.37 -4.87
N ILE A 146 11.37 -15.00 -6.13
CA ILE A 146 10.11 -15.12 -6.86
C ILE A 146 10.33 -16.04 -8.06
N LEU A 147 9.68 -17.20 -8.09
CA LEU A 147 9.85 -18.19 -9.17
C LEU A 147 8.53 -18.41 -9.92
N ASP A 148 8.48 -17.91 -11.15
CA ASP A 148 7.43 -18.21 -12.13
C ASP A 148 7.89 -19.32 -13.07
N ALA A 149 7.86 -20.53 -12.55
CA ALA A 149 8.31 -21.71 -13.26
C ALA A 149 7.44 -22.89 -12.87
N CYS A 150 6.69 -23.44 -13.85
CA CYS A 150 6.04 -24.72 -13.61
C CYS A 150 7.08 -25.81 -13.41
N PHE A 151 6.81 -26.67 -12.44
CA PHE A 151 7.49 -27.94 -12.30
C PHE A 151 7.07 -28.79 -13.50
N SER A 152 7.95 -28.94 -14.50
CA SER A 152 7.65 -29.74 -15.68
C SER A 152 7.01 -31.07 -15.28
N GLY A 153 5.84 -31.38 -15.86
CA GLY A 153 5.04 -32.56 -15.47
C GLY A 153 5.78 -33.90 -15.52
N LYS A 154 6.97 -33.97 -16.15
CA LYS A 154 7.87 -35.14 -16.08
C LYS A 154 8.52 -35.33 -14.71
N ALA A 155 8.74 -34.28 -13.93
CA ALA A 155 9.27 -34.37 -12.56
C ALA A 155 8.32 -35.14 -11.63
N ARG A 156 7.01 -34.98 -11.84
CA ARG A 156 5.97 -35.64 -11.05
C ARG A 156 5.88 -37.15 -11.33
N LEU A 157 6.42 -37.63 -12.45
CA LEU A 157 6.56 -39.08 -12.72
C LEU A 157 7.58 -39.75 -11.77
N TYR A 158 8.51 -38.98 -11.20
CA TYR A 158 9.54 -39.48 -10.29
C TYR A 158 9.26 -39.18 -8.82
N LEU A 159 8.39 -38.20 -8.53
CA LEU A 159 8.11 -37.71 -7.18
C LEU A 159 6.61 -37.44 -7.01
N SER A 160 5.97 -38.07 -6.01
CA SER A 160 4.55 -37.90 -5.70
C SER A 160 4.23 -36.47 -5.22
N GLY A 161 3.00 -36.00 -5.47
CA GLY A 161 2.56 -34.61 -5.23
C GLY A 161 2.95 -34.05 -3.85
N GLY A 162 3.62 -32.89 -3.86
CA GLY A 162 4.19 -32.20 -2.69
C GLY A 162 5.69 -32.44 -2.46
N ALA A 163 6.25 -33.57 -2.92
CA ALA A 163 7.67 -33.88 -2.73
C ALA A 163 8.61 -32.98 -3.55
N ILE A 164 8.15 -32.50 -4.70
CA ILE A 164 8.91 -31.58 -5.57
C ILE A 164 9.09 -30.21 -4.91
N GLU A 165 8.01 -29.66 -4.35
CA GLU A 165 8.01 -28.36 -3.67
C GLU A 165 8.89 -28.42 -2.43
N GLN A 166 8.76 -29.50 -1.64
CA GLN A 166 9.58 -29.74 -0.47
C GLN A 166 11.07 -29.91 -0.84
N ALA A 167 11.39 -30.68 -1.89
CA ALA A 167 12.76 -30.86 -2.36
C ALA A 167 13.38 -29.55 -2.86
N MET A 168 12.62 -28.72 -3.58
CA MET A 168 13.08 -27.39 -4.02
C MET A 168 13.33 -26.48 -2.81
N LYS A 169 12.35 -26.41 -1.89
CA LYS A 169 12.45 -25.63 -0.66
C LYS A 169 13.69 -26.03 0.13
N GLU A 170 13.92 -27.33 0.28
CA GLU A 170 15.12 -27.88 0.89
C GLU A 170 16.37 -27.46 0.13
N GLN A 171 16.44 -27.61 -1.19
CA GLN A 171 17.63 -27.23 -1.95
C GLN A 171 17.95 -25.72 -1.87
N ILE A 172 16.94 -24.85 -1.85
CA ILE A 172 17.09 -23.40 -1.66
C ILE A 172 17.54 -23.08 -0.23
N PHE A 173 16.81 -23.56 0.77
CA PHE A 173 17.00 -23.16 2.16
C PHE A 173 18.08 -23.94 2.92
N GLN A 174 18.49 -25.13 2.46
CA GLN A 174 19.64 -25.86 3.02
C GLN A 174 20.95 -25.08 2.84
N HIS A 175 21.03 -24.27 1.79
CA HIS A 175 22.28 -23.63 1.35
C HIS A 175 22.34 -22.12 1.65
N ILE A 176 21.27 -21.54 2.21
CA ILE A 176 21.14 -20.13 2.58
C ILE A 176 20.91 -20.04 4.11
N SER A 177 21.24 -18.89 4.72
CA SER A 177 20.91 -18.64 6.13
C SER A 177 19.42 -18.89 6.42
N LYS A 178 19.15 -19.46 7.60
CA LYS A 178 17.79 -19.72 8.11
C LYS A 178 16.99 -18.45 8.37
N SER A 179 17.63 -17.29 8.57
CA SER A 179 16.93 -16.02 8.75
C SER A 179 16.89 -15.19 7.47
N GLY A 180 15.85 -14.38 7.27
CA GLY A 180 15.80 -13.37 6.21
C GLY A 180 15.67 -13.90 4.78
N SER A 181 15.06 -15.09 4.57
CA SER A 181 14.78 -15.63 3.23
C SER A 181 13.32 -16.00 3.05
N LEU A 182 12.74 -15.59 1.92
CA LEU A 182 11.36 -15.85 1.51
C LEU A 182 11.34 -16.31 0.05
N LEU A 183 10.54 -17.33 -0.24
CA LEU A 183 10.28 -17.85 -1.57
C LEU A 183 8.78 -17.72 -1.89
N PHE A 184 8.48 -17.09 -3.02
CA PHE A 184 7.13 -16.94 -3.57
C PHE A 184 7.08 -17.55 -4.97
N CYS A 185 6.33 -18.63 -5.17
CA CYS A 185 6.38 -19.38 -6.41
C CYS A 185 5.00 -19.86 -6.90
N SER A 186 4.89 -20.17 -8.19
CA SER A 186 3.74 -20.89 -8.76
C SER A 186 3.69 -22.34 -8.24
N SER A 187 2.52 -22.86 -7.85
CA SER A 187 2.39 -24.28 -7.44
C SER A 187 2.44 -25.28 -8.62
N SER A 188 2.55 -26.56 -8.25
CA SER A 188 2.47 -27.70 -9.16
C SER A 188 1.05 -27.99 -9.67
N GLY A 189 0.68 -27.40 -10.81
CA GLY A 189 -0.42 -27.89 -11.64
C GLY A 189 0.09 -28.79 -12.78
N ASP A 190 -0.70 -29.78 -13.21
CA ASP A 190 -0.35 -30.71 -14.32
C ASP A 190 -0.17 -30.03 -15.70
N LYS A 191 -0.35 -28.72 -15.77
CA LYS A 191 -0.18 -27.92 -16.97
C LYS A 191 0.99 -26.96 -16.75
N ALA A 192 1.99 -27.04 -17.64
CA ALA A 192 3.06 -26.06 -17.75
C ALA A 192 2.47 -24.64 -17.77
N SER A 193 3.23 -23.65 -17.26
CA SER A 193 2.78 -22.31 -16.89
C SER A 193 1.58 -21.89 -17.73
N THR A 194 0.37 -22.05 -17.17
CA THR A 194 -0.84 -21.79 -17.94
C THR A 194 -0.74 -20.37 -18.48
N ILE A 195 -0.69 -20.25 -19.81
CA ILE A 195 -0.68 -18.95 -20.47
C ILE A 195 -2.12 -18.47 -20.44
N VAL A 196 -2.32 -17.23 -20.00
CA VAL A 196 -3.60 -16.56 -20.20
C VAL A 196 -3.62 -16.14 -21.67
N GLU A 197 -4.34 -16.90 -22.52
CA GLU A 197 -4.33 -16.75 -23.98
C GLU A 197 -4.63 -15.31 -24.44
N GLU A 198 -5.46 -14.58 -23.69
CA GLU A 198 -5.86 -13.21 -24.02
C GLU A 198 -4.83 -12.14 -23.64
N GLU A 199 -3.83 -12.45 -22.79
CA GLU A 199 -2.92 -11.45 -22.22
C GLU A 199 -1.44 -11.68 -22.56
N HIS A 200 -1.13 -12.77 -23.26
CA HIS A 200 0.24 -13.16 -23.62
C HIS A 200 1.21 -13.06 -22.44
N ILE A 201 0.78 -13.49 -21.25
CA ILE A 201 1.57 -13.46 -20.01
C ILE A 201 1.33 -14.76 -19.24
N THR A 202 2.29 -15.17 -18.42
CA THR A 202 2.11 -16.32 -17.52
C THR A 202 1.02 -16.03 -16.50
N LEU A 203 0.18 -17.02 -16.17
CA LEU A 203 -0.90 -16.85 -15.18
C LEU A 203 -0.41 -16.35 -13.83
N PHE A 204 0.70 -16.88 -13.32
CA PHE A 204 1.27 -16.47 -12.03
C PHE A 204 1.70 -15.01 -12.03
N THR A 205 2.68 -14.63 -12.85
CA THR A 205 3.14 -13.22 -12.90
C THR A 205 2.03 -12.26 -13.31
N GLY A 206 1.21 -12.62 -14.32
CA GLY A 206 0.09 -11.79 -14.75
C GLY A 206 -0.90 -11.49 -13.62
N THR A 207 -1.25 -12.50 -12.82
CA THR A 207 -2.14 -12.29 -11.66
C THR A 207 -1.46 -11.46 -10.57
N VAL A 208 -0.19 -11.75 -10.23
CA VAL A 208 0.56 -10.98 -9.23
C VAL A 208 0.61 -9.49 -9.60
N LEU A 209 0.93 -9.18 -10.86
CA LEU A 209 0.98 -7.81 -11.36
C LEU A 209 -0.40 -7.12 -11.33
N LYS A 210 -1.47 -7.84 -11.71
CA LYS A 210 -2.84 -7.34 -11.59
C LYS A 210 -3.21 -6.98 -10.15
N VAL A 211 -2.87 -7.85 -9.19
CA VAL A 211 -3.13 -7.62 -7.76
C VAL A 211 -2.35 -6.44 -7.22
N ILE A 212 -1.05 -6.32 -7.55
CA ILE A 212 -0.22 -5.15 -7.19
C ILE A 212 -0.80 -3.86 -7.79
N GLY A 213 -1.28 -3.92 -9.04
CA GLY A 213 -1.89 -2.79 -9.74
C GLY A 213 -3.24 -2.36 -9.15
N ALA A 214 -4.11 -3.33 -8.79
CA ALA A 214 -5.45 -3.06 -8.28
C ALA A 214 -5.46 -2.66 -6.79
N GLY A 215 -4.58 -3.25 -5.97
CA GLY A 215 -4.58 -3.08 -4.53
C GLY A 215 -5.79 -3.70 -3.83
N SER A 216 -6.02 -3.33 -2.57
CA SER A 216 -7.16 -3.79 -1.78
C SER A 216 -7.75 -2.68 -0.91
N LYS A 217 -9.09 -2.53 -0.92
CA LYS A 217 -9.81 -1.56 -0.07
C LYS A 217 -9.59 -1.77 1.43
N LYS A 218 -9.42 -3.03 1.83
CA LYS A 218 -9.42 -3.45 3.24
C LYS A 218 -8.03 -3.43 3.88
N LEU A 219 -6.98 -3.34 3.06
CA LEU A 219 -5.60 -3.50 3.52
C LEU A 219 -4.87 -2.15 3.65
N PRO A 220 -3.75 -2.10 4.39
CA PRO A 220 -2.98 -0.88 4.62
C PRO A 220 -2.46 -0.23 3.33
N SER A 221 -1.87 0.97 3.46
CA SER A 221 -1.29 1.74 2.34
C SER A 221 -0.16 1.04 1.61
N PHE A 222 0.46 0.03 2.23
CA PHE A 222 1.43 -0.88 1.62
C PHE A 222 1.08 -2.32 1.99
N LEU A 223 1.24 -3.21 1.02
CA LEU A 223 0.99 -4.63 1.11
C LEU A 223 2.29 -5.41 1.35
N SER A 224 2.19 -6.48 2.11
CA SER A 224 3.27 -7.45 2.34
C SER A 224 3.15 -8.67 1.43
N PHE A 225 4.15 -9.54 1.44
CA PHE A 225 4.10 -10.78 0.64
C PHE A 225 2.96 -11.72 1.07
N TYR A 226 2.58 -11.75 2.35
CA TYR A 226 1.38 -12.48 2.79
C TYR A 226 0.13 -11.98 2.09
N GLU A 227 -0.08 -10.67 2.08
CA GLU A 227 -1.26 -10.04 1.47
C GLU A 227 -1.26 -10.21 -0.05
N ILE A 228 -0.10 -10.07 -0.71
CA ILE A 228 0.03 -10.33 -2.15
C ILE A 228 -0.27 -11.79 -2.47
N ALA A 229 0.25 -12.75 -1.69
CA ALA A 229 0.01 -14.17 -1.91
C ALA A 229 -1.47 -14.53 -1.76
N ASP A 230 -2.13 -14.00 -0.72
CA ASP A 230 -3.55 -14.26 -0.46
C ASP A 230 -4.44 -13.63 -1.54
N LEU A 231 -4.23 -12.36 -1.88
CA LEU A 231 -4.97 -11.68 -2.96
C LEU A 231 -4.75 -12.36 -4.32
N THR A 232 -3.54 -12.81 -4.62
CA THR A 232 -3.24 -13.54 -5.87
C THR A 232 -4.00 -14.87 -5.90
N ARG A 233 -4.02 -15.61 -4.77
CA ARG A 233 -4.77 -16.86 -4.66
C ARG A 233 -6.28 -16.65 -4.83
N GLU A 234 -6.83 -15.62 -4.20
CA GLU A 234 -8.24 -15.24 -4.34
C GLU A 234 -8.57 -14.85 -5.78
N SER A 235 -7.71 -14.05 -6.43
CA SER A 235 -7.89 -13.63 -7.82
C SER A 235 -7.89 -14.82 -8.77
N ILE A 236 -6.99 -15.82 -8.58
CA ILE A 236 -6.98 -17.03 -9.41
C ILE A 236 -8.25 -17.84 -9.21
N LYS A 237 -8.68 -18.07 -7.96
CA LYS A 237 -9.93 -18.81 -7.67
C LYS A 237 -11.15 -18.16 -8.33
N GLN A 238 -11.19 -16.84 -8.36
CA GLN A 238 -12.32 -16.09 -8.89
C GLN A 238 -12.35 -16.08 -10.43
N HIS A 239 -11.21 -15.83 -11.08
CA HIS A 239 -11.15 -15.59 -12.52
C HIS A 239 -10.72 -16.80 -13.35
N TYR A 240 -10.10 -17.79 -12.71
CA TYR A 240 -9.59 -18.99 -13.36
C TYR A 240 -9.96 -20.24 -12.54
N PRO A 241 -11.26 -20.49 -12.28
CA PRO A 241 -11.73 -21.54 -11.38
C PRO A 241 -11.30 -22.97 -11.78
N ASP A 242 -11.06 -23.20 -13.07
CA ASP A 242 -10.61 -24.48 -13.61
C ASP A 242 -9.08 -24.70 -13.51
N GLN A 243 -8.34 -23.71 -13.02
CA GLN A 243 -6.89 -23.80 -12.84
C GLN A 243 -6.55 -24.29 -11.44
N LEU A 244 -5.66 -25.29 -11.37
CA LEU A 244 -5.15 -25.86 -10.12
C LEU A 244 -3.80 -25.25 -9.70
N ILE A 245 -3.45 -24.07 -10.23
CA ILE A 245 -2.20 -23.37 -9.91
C ILE A 245 -2.51 -22.30 -8.87
N PHE A 246 -2.11 -22.52 -7.62
CA PHE A 246 -2.20 -21.52 -6.56
C PHE A 246 -0.81 -21.07 -6.15
N PRO A 247 -0.58 -19.77 -5.91
CA PRO A 247 0.73 -19.31 -5.48
C PRO A 247 1.05 -19.83 -4.07
N GLU A 248 2.30 -20.20 -3.86
CA GLU A 248 2.83 -20.64 -2.58
C GLU A 248 3.82 -19.63 -2.03
N LEU A 249 3.76 -19.43 -0.72
CA LEU A 249 4.65 -18.56 0.02
C LEU A 249 5.35 -19.36 1.11
N HIS A 250 6.66 -19.50 0.97
CA HIS A 250 7.52 -20.24 1.89
C HIS A 250 8.47 -19.27 2.58
N ILE A 251 8.52 -19.35 3.91
CA ILE A 251 9.39 -18.52 4.73
C ILE A 251 10.21 -19.45 5.63
N THR A 252 11.50 -19.14 5.77
CA THR A 252 12.42 -19.84 6.67
C THR A 252 12.15 -19.51 8.13
N GLU A 253 12.63 -20.31 9.08
CA GLU A 253 12.50 -20.00 10.52
C GLU A 253 13.37 -18.78 10.88
N GLN A 254 12.73 -17.67 11.24
CA GLN A 254 13.42 -16.39 11.42
C GLN A 254 13.53 -16.04 12.90
N GLU A 255 14.75 -16.03 13.44
CA GLU A 255 15.04 -15.58 14.81
C GLU A 255 14.74 -14.07 14.98
N GLU A 256 14.97 -13.28 13.92
CA GLU A 256 14.83 -11.81 13.92
C GLU A 256 13.66 -11.33 13.05
N GLY A 257 12.43 -11.73 13.42
CA GLY A 257 11.21 -11.23 12.81
C GLY A 257 10.93 -11.79 11.41
N ASN A 258 9.65 -11.86 11.06
CA ASN A 258 9.19 -12.49 9.82
C ASN A 258 9.11 -11.47 8.65
N ILE A 259 10.00 -11.58 7.68
CA ILE A 259 10.08 -10.69 6.51
C ILE A 259 8.84 -10.76 5.60
N GLY A 260 7.99 -11.77 5.73
CA GLY A 260 6.70 -11.85 5.03
C GLY A 260 5.72 -10.73 5.41
N HIS A 261 5.93 -10.09 6.57
CA HIS A 261 5.18 -8.90 6.99
C HIS A 261 5.79 -7.57 6.52
N THR A 262 6.94 -7.59 5.83
CA THR A 262 7.55 -6.38 5.30
C THR A 262 6.60 -5.71 4.32
N ARG A 263 6.30 -4.43 4.54
CA ARG A 263 5.39 -3.61 3.74
C ARG A 263 6.12 -3.10 2.49
N ILE A 264 6.02 -3.83 1.39
CA ILE A 264 6.84 -3.61 0.17
C ILE A 264 6.02 -2.95 -0.94
N PHE A 265 4.82 -3.47 -1.21
CA PHE A 265 4.07 -3.11 -2.41
C PHE A 265 3.09 -1.96 -2.12
N PRO A 266 3.11 -0.83 -2.82
CA PRO A 266 2.10 0.21 -2.64
C PRO A 266 0.69 -0.34 -2.86
N ASN A 267 -0.22 -0.08 -1.94
CA ASN A 267 -1.63 -0.38 -2.14
C ASN A 267 -2.27 0.72 -3.00
N ASN A 268 -2.45 0.39 -4.29
CA ASN A 268 -2.95 1.31 -5.30
C ASN A 268 -4.47 1.38 -5.40
N PHE A 269 -5.20 0.77 -4.43
CA PHE A 269 -6.66 0.81 -4.44
C PHE A 269 -7.17 2.26 -4.45
N LYS A 270 -7.88 2.62 -5.52
CA LYS A 270 -8.51 3.93 -5.65
C LYS A 270 -9.88 3.85 -5.00
N ILE A 271 -10.05 4.56 -3.88
CA ILE A 271 -11.36 4.72 -3.26
C ILE A 271 -12.17 5.68 -4.13
N THR A 272 -13.21 5.18 -4.79
CA THR A 272 -14.21 6.03 -5.44
C THR A 272 -15.14 6.57 -4.36
N ARG A 273 -15.03 7.86 -4.06
CA ARG A 273 -15.89 8.54 -3.10
C ARG A 273 -17.14 9.05 -3.81
N THR A 274 -18.31 8.71 -3.28
CA THR A 274 -19.63 9.01 -3.86
C THR A 274 -20.51 9.84 -2.93
N LEU A 275 -20.13 9.97 -1.66
CA LEU A 275 -20.84 10.71 -0.62
C LEU A 275 -20.05 11.97 -0.23
N ASP A 276 -20.68 13.15 -0.33
CA ASP A 276 -19.99 14.41 -0.06
C ASP A 276 -19.60 14.55 1.42
N PHE A 277 -20.56 14.42 2.35
CA PHE A 277 -20.34 14.59 3.80
C PHE A 277 -21.14 13.57 4.61
N ILE A 278 -20.49 13.00 5.62
CA ILE A 278 -21.16 12.48 6.82
C ILE A 278 -21.03 13.52 7.92
N VAL A 279 -22.16 13.95 8.47
CA VAL A 279 -22.22 14.80 9.66
C VAL A 279 -22.65 13.95 10.83
N ILE A 280 -21.81 13.90 11.86
CA ILE A 280 -22.15 13.27 13.15
C ILE A 280 -22.82 14.35 14.01
N ASP A 281 -24.15 14.40 13.96
CA ASP A 281 -25.01 15.36 14.66
C ASP A 281 -25.55 14.76 15.98
N LYS A 282 -25.68 15.59 17.01
CA LYS A 282 -26.09 15.20 18.36
C LYS A 282 -27.46 15.78 18.77
N GLY A 283 -28.22 16.40 17.87
CA GLY A 283 -29.68 16.51 18.02
C GLY A 283 -30.22 17.49 19.08
N GLY A 284 -29.48 18.54 19.44
CA GLY A 284 -29.98 19.64 20.29
C GLY A 284 -30.48 20.85 19.49
N ASN A 285 -29.65 21.33 18.55
CA ASN A 285 -29.98 22.27 17.48
C ASN A 285 -29.37 21.68 16.20
N LYS A 286 -30.06 21.75 15.05
CA LYS A 286 -29.48 21.26 13.79
C LYS A 286 -28.17 21.98 13.51
N SER A 287 -27.07 21.25 13.40
CA SER A 287 -25.78 21.83 12.98
C SER A 287 -25.95 22.48 11.61
N TYR A 288 -25.38 23.67 11.39
CA TYR A 288 -25.41 24.32 10.08
C TYR A 288 -24.71 23.49 8.99
N PHE A 289 -23.81 22.58 9.38
CA PHE A 289 -23.21 21.61 8.48
C PHE A 289 -24.21 20.60 7.92
N THR A 290 -25.33 20.34 8.61
CA THR A 290 -26.35 19.41 8.11
C THR A 290 -26.92 19.84 6.76
N ASN A 291 -27.00 21.14 6.49
CA ASN A 291 -27.43 21.70 5.20
C ASN A 291 -26.49 21.38 4.04
N TYR A 292 -25.23 21.03 4.33
CA TYR A 292 -24.22 20.67 3.33
C TYR A 292 -23.98 19.15 3.26
N SER A 293 -24.77 18.37 4.01
CA SER A 293 -24.59 16.94 4.16
C SER A 293 -25.57 16.11 3.34
N ARG A 294 -25.11 14.96 2.85
CA ARG A 294 -25.98 13.92 2.27
C ARG A 294 -26.45 12.92 3.33
N LYS A 295 -25.72 12.82 4.45
CA LYS A 295 -26.02 11.88 5.53
C LYS A 295 -25.69 12.50 6.89
N VAL A 296 -26.72 12.61 7.73
CA VAL A 296 -26.59 13.00 9.13
C VAL A 296 -26.81 11.77 10.00
N VAL A 297 -25.91 11.51 10.96
CA VAL A 297 -25.97 10.34 11.84
C VAL A 297 -25.68 10.73 13.28
N THR A 298 -26.19 9.96 14.24
CA THR A 298 -25.77 10.06 15.64
C THR A 298 -24.42 9.36 15.87
N GLU A 299 -23.75 9.62 17.00
CA GLU A 299 -22.50 8.93 17.35
C GLU A 299 -22.67 7.41 17.35
N SER A 300 -23.74 6.90 17.96
CA SER A 300 -24.00 5.46 18.00
C SER A 300 -24.25 4.87 16.61
N GLN A 301 -24.84 5.64 15.69
CA GLN A 301 -25.02 5.24 14.30
C GLN A 301 -23.69 5.25 13.54
N PHE A 302 -22.83 6.25 13.75
CA PHE A 302 -21.49 6.31 13.16
C PHE A 302 -20.60 5.19 13.67
N TYR A 303 -20.59 4.96 14.99
CA TYR A 303 -19.87 3.85 15.63
C TYR A 303 -20.29 2.50 15.04
N ARG A 304 -21.57 2.28 14.74
CA ARG A 304 -22.06 1.03 14.11
C ARG A 304 -21.91 1.01 12.59
N MET A 305 -21.49 2.11 11.97
CA MET A 305 -21.39 2.20 10.52
C MET A 305 -20.23 1.33 10.00
N PRO A 306 -20.45 0.54 8.93
CA PRO A 306 -19.38 -0.17 8.25
C PRO A 306 -18.33 0.80 7.73
N ILE A 307 -17.05 0.44 7.85
CA ILE A 307 -15.94 1.28 7.37
C ILE A 307 -16.08 1.55 5.86
N ASP A 308 -16.64 0.61 5.11
CA ASP A 308 -16.87 0.75 3.67
C ASP A 308 -17.76 1.93 3.32
N THR A 309 -18.76 2.23 4.14
CA THR A 309 -19.68 3.37 3.96
C THR A 309 -19.00 4.69 4.34
N ILE A 310 -18.09 4.66 5.32
CA ILE A 310 -17.31 5.84 5.70
C ILE A 310 -16.29 6.16 4.59
N ASP A 311 -15.63 5.14 4.04
CA ASP A 311 -14.66 5.27 2.96
C ASP A 311 -15.27 5.83 1.65
N GLU A 312 -16.58 5.66 1.43
CA GLU A 312 -17.29 6.30 0.32
C GLU A 312 -17.43 7.82 0.47
N CYS A 313 -17.10 8.38 1.63
CA CYS A 313 -17.26 9.79 1.92
C CYS A 313 -16.00 10.62 1.63
N PHE A 314 -16.20 11.88 1.24
CA PHE A 314 -15.11 12.86 1.14
C PHE A 314 -14.77 13.46 2.49
N VAL A 315 -15.80 13.83 3.26
CA VAL A 315 -15.63 14.55 4.51
C VAL A 315 -16.45 13.90 5.63
N VAL A 316 -15.82 13.74 6.79
CA VAL A 316 -16.53 13.45 8.05
C VAL A 316 -16.42 14.68 8.95
N TYR A 317 -17.56 15.25 9.33
CA TYR A 317 -17.64 16.36 10.27
C TYR A 317 -18.26 15.89 11.59
N ARG A 318 -17.61 16.19 12.71
CA ARG A 318 -18.06 15.81 14.05
C ARG A 318 -18.07 17.02 14.98
N GLU A 319 -19.18 17.18 15.70
CA GLU A 319 -19.31 18.12 16.82
C GLU A 319 -19.13 17.40 18.16
N TRP A 320 -18.46 18.08 19.09
CA TRP A 320 -18.32 17.58 20.47
C TRP A 320 -19.56 17.85 21.31
N SER A 321 -19.95 16.93 22.20
CA SER A 321 -21.06 17.15 23.14
C SER A 321 -20.70 16.88 24.61
N ARG A 322 -21.46 17.47 25.54
CA ARG A 322 -21.36 17.21 27.00
C ARG A 322 -21.63 15.76 27.40
N GLU A 323 -22.29 15.01 26.53
CA GLU A 323 -22.74 13.62 26.75
C GLU A 323 -21.73 12.59 26.23
N ASP A 324 -20.59 13.03 25.67
CA ASP A 324 -19.44 12.21 25.25
C ASP A 324 -18.70 11.53 26.42
N LYS A 325 -19.40 11.27 27.53
CA LYS A 325 -18.88 10.59 28.72
C LYS A 325 -18.74 9.07 28.54
N SER A 326 -19.31 8.49 27.47
CA SER A 326 -18.99 7.13 27.01
C SER A 326 -17.63 7.15 26.33
N TYR A 327 -16.56 7.09 27.12
CA TYR A 327 -15.16 7.14 26.66
C TYR A 327 -14.87 6.12 25.54
N ASN A 328 -15.57 4.98 25.54
CA ASN A 328 -15.34 3.88 24.58
C ASN A 328 -15.89 4.18 23.18
N ASP A 329 -17.14 4.64 23.03
CA ASP A 329 -17.71 4.89 21.69
C ASP A 329 -16.96 6.02 20.97
N TYR A 330 -16.50 7.00 21.75
CA TYR A 330 -15.68 8.11 21.27
C TYR A 330 -14.33 7.62 20.73
N TYR A 331 -13.59 6.85 21.53
CA TYR A 331 -12.27 6.36 21.13
C TYR A 331 -12.34 5.48 19.89
N GLU A 332 -13.32 4.59 19.81
CA GLU A 332 -13.54 3.75 18.63
C GLU A 332 -13.92 4.57 17.38
N SER A 333 -14.77 5.59 17.53
CA SER A 333 -15.10 6.50 16.43
C SER A 333 -13.87 7.30 15.98
N LEU A 334 -13.01 7.71 16.91
CA LEU A 334 -11.74 8.37 16.61
C LEU A 334 -10.77 7.45 15.88
N MET A 335 -10.66 6.18 16.27
CA MET A 335 -9.86 5.18 15.55
C MET A 335 -10.37 4.95 14.11
N LYS A 336 -11.69 4.89 13.92
CA LYS A 336 -12.31 4.81 12.59
C LYS A 336 -12.00 6.04 11.74
N MET A 337 -12.14 7.25 12.30
CA MET A 337 -11.80 8.49 11.62
C MET A 337 -10.31 8.57 11.28
N THR A 338 -9.44 8.07 12.18
CA THR A 338 -7.99 7.99 11.94
C THR A 338 -7.69 7.14 10.72
N GLY A 339 -8.23 5.92 10.63
CA GLY A 339 -8.06 5.05 9.47
C GLY A 339 -8.64 5.63 8.18
N PHE A 340 -9.78 6.33 8.27
CA PHE A 340 -10.37 7.03 7.12
C PHE A 340 -9.45 8.15 6.59
N VAL A 341 -8.87 8.97 7.47
CA VAL A 341 -7.94 10.04 7.08
C VAL A 341 -6.66 9.48 6.52
N GLU A 342 -6.09 8.42 7.10
CA GLU A 342 -4.87 7.79 6.57
C GLU A 342 -5.03 7.33 5.11
N LYS A 343 -6.24 6.93 4.73
CA LYS A 343 -6.64 6.55 3.36
C LYS A 343 -6.96 7.74 2.44
N GLY A 344 -6.81 8.98 2.88
CA GLY A 344 -7.01 10.19 2.08
C GLY A 344 -8.34 10.91 2.33
N GLY A 345 -9.09 10.54 3.37
CA GLY A 345 -10.29 11.27 3.77
C GLY A 345 -9.96 12.61 4.44
N VAL A 346 -10.94 13.52 4.50
CA VAL A 346 -10.85 14.76 5.26
C VAL A 346 -11.75 14.67 6.49
N VAL A 347 -11.19 14.90 7.67
CA VAL A 347 -11.96 14.93 8.92
C VAL A 347 -11.91 16.33 9.51
N VAL A 348 -13.08 16.82 9.93
CA VAL A 348 -13.24 18.08 10.66
C VAL A 348 -13.81 17.77 12.04
N LEU A 349 -13.04 18.08 13.08
CA LEU A 349 -13.39 17.87 14.48
C LEU A 349 -13.63 19.23 15.11
N ASN A 350 -14.89 19.59 15.29
CA ASN A 350 -15.26 20.87 15.88
C ASN A 350 -15.68 20.70 17.34
N VAL A 351 -14.90 21.28 18.24
CA VAL A 351 -15.13 21.26 19.69
C VAL A 351 -15.53 22.65 20.12
N ALA A 352 -16.80 22.98 19.92
CA ALA A 352 -17.38 24.25 20.34
C ALA A 352 -18.59 24.01 21.23
N GLY A 353 -18.59 24.63 22.41
CA GLY A 353 -19.70 24.60 23.36
C GLY A 353 -19.20 24.52 24.79
N ASN A 354 -20.13 24.50 25.74
CA ASN A 354 -19.78 24.41 27.16
C ASN A 354 -19.44 22.95 27.55
N CYS A 355 -18.44 22.33 26.94
CA CYS A 355 -18.13 20.91 27.12
C CYS A 355 -17.02 20.61 28.15
N GLY A 356 -16.41 21.63 28.76
CA GLY A 356 -15.30 21.45 29.72
C GLY A 356 -14.02 20.96 29.05
N ASN A 357 -12.93 20.78 29.80
CA ASN A 357 -11.66 20.30 29.23
C ASN A 357 -11.80 18.87 28.68
N GLN A 358 -11.17 18.61 27.53
CA GLN A 358 -11.23 17.31 26.86
C GLN A 358 -9.84 16.91 26.39
N ASP A 359 -9.52 15.62 26.55
CA ASP A 359 -8.27 15.06 26.06
C ASP A 359 -8.53 14.13 24.87
N ASN A 360 -7.53 13.98 24.00
CA ASN A 360 -7.57 13.07 22.85
C ASN A 360 -8.72 13.36 21.89
N ILE A 361 -9.02 14.64 21.65
CA ILE A 361 -10.14 15.07 20.82
C ILE A 361 -9.91 14.82 19.31
N ALA A 362 -8.67 14.54 18.90
CA ALA A 362 -8.25 14.28 17.52
C ALA A 362 -7.08 13.29 17.44
N PRO A 363 -6.79 12.72 16.24
CA PRO A 363 -5.64 11.83 16.05
C PRO A 363 -4.34 12.48 16.51
N LEU A 364 -3.36 11.68 16.96
CA LEU A 364 -2.11 12.16 17.57
C LEU A 364 -2.30 12.87 18.92
N GLN A 365 -3.42 12.61 19.61
CA GLN A 365 -3.67 13.03 21.00
C GLN A 365 -3.77 14.57 21.18
N VAL A 366 -4.36 15.29 20.21
CA VAL A 366 -4.67 16.72 20.42
C VAL A 366 -5.66 16.84 21.58
N HIS A 367 -5.45 17.80 22.48
CA HIS A 367 -6.37 18.08 23.58
C HIS A 367 -7.00 19.47 23.44
N TYR A 368 -8.12 19.67 24.12
CA TYR A 368 -8.87 20.90 24.18
C TYR A 368 -9.01 21.40 25.62
N ARG A 369 -8.88 22.71 25.79
CA ARG A 369 -9.08 23.40 27.06
C ARG A 369 -10.16 24.46 26.90
N CYS A 370 -11.18 24.38 27.75
CA CYS A 370 -12.35 25.24 27.70
C CYS A 370 -11.96 26.65 28.14
N SER A 371 -12.22 27.63 27.27
CA SER A 371 -12.11 29.06 27.51
C SER A 371 -13.11 29.79 26.59
N TYR A 372 -13.25 31.10 26.70
CA TYR A 372 -14.22 31.85 25.89
C TYR A 372 -13.58 33.16 25.42
N ASN A 373 -13.37 33.32 24.11
CA ASN A 373 -12.73 34.51 23.54
C ASN A 373 -13.44 35.05 22.28
N ASN A 374 -13.19 36.34 21.98
CA ASN A 374 -13.92 37.13 20.96
C ASN A 374 -12.98 37.80 19.94
N ARG A 375 -11.74 37.33 19.78
CA ARG A 375 -10.69 38.03 19.02
C ARG A 375 -9.71 37.07 18.36
N GLU A 376 -10.23 36.27 17.43
CA GLU A 376 -9.39 35.39 16.63
C GLU A 376 -8.46 36.16 15.72
N LYS A 377 -7.20 35.72 15.66
CA LYS A 377 -6.17 36.25 14.77
C LYS A 377 -5.85 35.25 13.68
N PHE A 378 -5.77 35.74 12.44
CA PHE A 378 -5.26 34.98 11.31
C PHE A 378 -3.75 34.79 11.44
N ILE A 379 -3.30 33.57 11.74
CA ILE A 379 -1.87 33.25 11.85
C ILE A 379 -1.26 33.02 10.47
N ASP A 380 -1.99 32.34 9.58
CA ASP A 380 -1.63 32.22 8.16
C ASP A 380 -2.69 32.88 7.28
N SER A 381 -2.60 34.21 7.14
CA SER A 381 -3.52 35.01 6.33
C SER A 381 -3.51 34.67 4.82
N THR A 382 -2.53 33.88 4.36
CA THR A 382 -2.43 33.43 2.96
C THR A 382 -3.10 32.07 2.72
N HIS A 383 -3.54 31.42 3.80
CA HIS A 383 -4.10 30.08 3.73
C HIS A 383 -5.38 30.04 2.88
N PRO A 384 -5.58 29.03 2.00
CA PRO A 384 -6.76 28.94 1.13
C PRO A 384 -8.10 29.06 1.85
N TYR A 385 -8.21 28.49 3.07
CA TYR A 385 -9.38 28.65 3.94
C TYR A 385 -9.72 30.13 4.20
N ILE A 386 -8.69 30.94 4.51
CA ILE A 386 -8.84 32.36 4.87
C ILE A 386 -9.06 33.19 3.61
N THR A 387 -8.30 32.95 2.56
CA THR A 387 -8.36 33.76 1.34
C THR A 387 -9.55 33.44 0.44
N GLY A 388 -10.16 32.26 0.59
CA GLY A 388 -11.17 31.76 -0.35
C GLY A 388 -10.59 31.37 -1.72
N THR A 389 -9.27 31.53 -1.91
CA THR A 389 -8.60 31.23 -3.17
C THR A 389 -8.54 29.71 -3.38
N LYS A 390 -8.56 29.28 -4.65
CA LYS A 390 -8.66 27.88 -5.14
C LYS A 390 -10.06 27.28 -5.25
N TYR A 391 -11.06 27.76 -4.50
CA TYR A 391 -12.44 27.25 -4.59
C TYR A 391 -13.50 28.33 -4.83
N GLY A 392 -13.07 29.54 -5.22
CA GLY A 392 -13.93 30.60 -5.78
C GLY A 392 -14.78 31.33 -4.75
N GLU A 393 -14.27 31.50 -3.53
CA GLU A 393 -14.97 32.20 -2.44
C GLU A 393 -14.35 33.55 -2.09
N GLN A 394 -15.10 34.34 -1.32
CA GLN A 394 -14.61 35.57 -0.72
C GLN A 394 -13.65 35.29 0.45
N PRO A 395 -12.65 36.16 0.68
CA PRO A 395 -11.78 36.06 1.83
C PRO A 395 -12.56 36.30 3.13
N ILE A 396 -12.14 35.61 4.19
CA ILE A 396 -12.63 35.82 5.56
C ILE A 396 -11.95 37.08 6.10
N SER A 397 -12.74 38.04 6.57
CA SER A 397 -12.28 39.16 7.37
C SER A 397 -12.64 38.94 8.85
N GLU A 398 -11.99 39.67 9.76
CA GLU A 398 -12.32 39.63 11.19
C GLU A 398 -13.79 40.01 11.45
N SER A 399 -14.36 40.91 10.64
CA SER A 399 -15.79 41.27 10.68
C SER A 399 -16.73 40.11 10.34
N GLY A 400 -16.22 39.02 9.74
CA GLY A 400 -16.99 37.81 9.50
C GLY A 400 -17.41 37.08 10.78
N PHE A 401 -16.83 37.44 11.93
CA PHE A 401 -17.17 36.93 13.25
C PHE A 401 -18.04 37.90 14.07
N ASP A 402 -18.45 39.03 13.49
CA ASP A 402 -19.29 40.01 14.18
C ASP A 402 -20.62 39.38 14.61
N GLY A 403 -21.00 39.59 15.87
CA GLY A 403 -22.27 39.08 16.42
C GLY A 403 -22.25 37.62 16.89
N TRP A 404 -21.09 36.95 16.89
CA TRP A 404 -20.95 35.56 17.35
C TRP A 404 -20.94 35.40 18.87
N ASN A 405 -21.00 36.51 19.62
CA ASN A 405 -20.72 36.58 21.06
C ASN A 405 -19.29 36.10 21.35
N TYR A 406 -19.06 34.78 21.42
CA TYR A 406 -17.74 34.16 21.49
C TYR A 406 -17.33 33.55 20.15
N THR A 407 -16.19 33.99 19.62
CA THR A 407 -15.66 33.49 18.34
C THR A 407 -15.21 32.04 18.46
N ASP A 408 -14.63 31.69 19.61
CA ASP A 408 -14.24 30.33 19.98
C ASP A 408 -14.70 29.98 21.40
N HIS A 409 -14.75 28.68 21.66
CA HIS A 409 -15.03 28.14 22.99
C HIS A 409 -13.80 27.46 23.61
N GLY A 410 -12.58 27.86 23.24
CA GLY A 410 -11.37 27.37 23.91
C GLY A 410 -10.18 27.24 22.97
N PHE A 411 -9.14 26.56 23.44
CA PHE A 411 -7.89 26.43 22.73
C PHE A 411 -7.34 25.00 22.74
N LEU A 412 -6.48 24.73 21.77
CA LEU A 412 -5.88 23.42 21.50
C LEU A 412 -4.48 23.33 22.12
N ILE A 413 -4.17 22.16 22.67
CA ILE A 413 -2.83 21.83 23.20
C ILE A 413 -2.39 20.45 22.72
N ASN A 414 -1.10 20.14 22.92
CA ASN A 414 -0.45 18.94 22.37
C ASN A 414 -0.62 18.84 20.83
N ILE A 415 -0.45 19.99 20.17
CA ILE A 415 -0.56 20.13 18.72
C ILE A 415 0.67 19.49 18.07
N PRO A 416 0.52 18.63 17.03
CA PRO A 416 1.65 18.10 16.29
C PRO A 416 2.56 19.21 15.77
N LYS A 417 3.88 19.07 15.91
CA LYS A 417 4.84 20.13 15.52
C LYS A 417 4.77 20.54 14.04
N PHE A 418 4.24 19.66 13.19
CA PHE A 418 4.07 19.87 11.75
C PHE A 418 2.66 20.36 11.38
N ALA A 419 1.79 20.60 12.36
CA ALA A 419 0.47 21.17 12.12
C ALA A 419 0.57 22.66 11.81
N SER A 420 -0.25 23.11 10.87
CA SER A 420 -0.45 24.53 10.59
C SER A 420 -1.49 25.09 11.55
N VAL A 421 -1.15 26.18 12.24
CA VAL A 421 -2.10 26.96 13.03
C VAL A 421 -2.68 28.04 12.13
N LEU A 422 -4.00 28.00 11.91
CA LEU A 422 -4.69 28.95 11.03
C LEU A 422 -5.27 30.12 11.82
N LEU A 423 -5.91 29.81 12.95
CA LEU A 423 -6.50 30.78 13.87
C LEU A 423 -5.97 30.58 15.29
N SER A 424 -5.83 31.67 16.02
CA SER A 424 -5.48 31.65 17.43
C SER A 424 -5.98 32.90 18.16
N ASN A 425 -6.15 32.78 19.47
CA ASN A 425 -6.42 33.89 20.37
C ASN A 425 -5.32 34.00 21.43
N SER A 426 -5.56 34.74 22.51
CA SER A 426 -4.59 34.93 23.60
C SER A 426 -4.29 33.64 24.37
N ASP A 427 -5.20 32.67 24.37
CA ASP A 427 -5.06 31.44 25.14
C ASP A 427 -4.37 30.33 24.33
N GLY A 428 -4.50 30.36 23.01
CA GLY A 428 -3.79 29.45 22.12
C GLY A 428 -4.46 29.29 20.75
N ALA A 429 -4.11 28.19 20.06
CA ALA A 429 -4.66 27.87 18.76
C ALA A 429 -6.14 27.47 18.86
N SER A 430 -6.95 27.99 17.95
CA SER A 430 -8.40 27.75 17.87
C SER A 430 -8.80 27.03 16.58
N LEU A 431 -7.97 27.06 15.55
CA LEU A 431 -8.12 26.28 14.32
C LEU A 431 -6.76 25.81 13.83
N ILE A 432 -6.59 24.49 13.73
CA ILE A 432 -5.39 23.87 13.18
C ILE A 432 -5.75 22.90 12.07
N GLU A 433 -4.76 22.62 11.22
CA GLU A 433 -4.82 21.50 10.29
C GLU A 433 -3.49 20.74 10.22
N TYR A 434 -3.54 19.45 9.91
CA TYR A 434 -2.36 18.65 9.66
C TYR A 434 -2.66 17.46 8.75
N ARG A 435 -1.63 17.02 8.02
CA ARG A 435 -1.68 15.80 7.22
C ARG A 435 -1.50 14.57 8.10
N LEU A 436 -2.32 13.56 7.87
CA LEU A 436 -2.18 12.23 8.46
C LEU A 436 -2.37 11.20 7.36
N GLY A 437 -1.34 10.39 7.09
CA GLY A 437 -1.29 9.55 5.90
C GLY A 437 -1.52 10.36 4.63
N LYS A 438 -2.51 9.98 3.82
CA LYS A 438 -2.88 10.70 2.59
C LYS A 438 -3.92 11.81 2.80
N GLY A 439 -4.52 11.90 3.98
CA GLY A 439 -5.68 12.76 4.24
C GLY A 439 -5.36 14.07 4.96
N LEU A 440 -6.41 14.73 5.44
CA LEU A 440 -6.33 15.99 6.18
C LEU A 440 -7.17 15.89 7.46
N VAL A 441 -6.58 16.30 8.59
CA VAL A 441 -7.30 16.55 9.84
C VAL A 441 -7.40 18.04 10.04
N ILE A 442 -8.60 18.53 10.32
CA ILE A 442 -8.86 19.90 10.78
C ILE A 442 -9.48 19.81 12.17
N VAL A 443 -8.92 20.53 13.13
CA VAL A 443 -9.45 20.61 14.51
C VAL A 443 -9.75 22.06 14.83
N SER A 444 -10.96 22.31 15.32
CA SER A 444 -11.51 23.64 15.51
C SER A 444 -12.16 23.77 16.88
N THR A 445 -12.05 24.95 17.49
CA THR A 445 -12.83 25.39 18.66
C THR A 445 -13.79 26.54 18.32
N ILE A 446 -13.85 26.90 17.04
CA ILE A 446 -14.65 28.00 16.49
C ILE A 446 -16.14 27.71 16.58
N THR A 447 -16.91 28.74 16.95
CA THR A 447 -18.35 28.69 17.21
C THR A 447 -19.20 28.66 15.92
N PHE A 448 -18.84 27.80 14.96
CA PHE A 448 -19.54 27.66 13.68
C PHE A 448 -21.05 27.48 13.91
N GLY A 449 -21.82 28.56 13.66
CA GLY A 449 -23.27 28.52 13.73
C GLY A 449 -23.91 28.52 15.14
N CYS A 450 -23.24 29.01 16.20
CA CYS A 450 -23.96 29.33 17.47
C CYS A 450 -24.12 30.85 17.69
N CYS A 451 -24.29 31.62 16.62
CA CYS A 451 -24.60 33.04 16.72
C CYS A 451 -26.05 33.24 17.25
N THR A 452 -26.22 34.19 18.17
CA THR A 452 -27.51 34.48 18.83
C THR A 452 -28.49 35.27 17.95
N GLN A 453 -28.13 35.57 16.71
CA GLN A 453 -29.06 36.18 15.76
C GLN A 453 -29.88 35.09 15.08
N LYS A 454 -31.20 35.29 15.06
CA LYS A 454 -32.18 34.51 14.27
C LYS A 454 -31.97 34.68 12.74
N SER A 455 -30.74 34.78 12.26
CA SER A 455 -30.41 34.79 10.83
C SER A 455 -29.97 33.39 10.44
N SER A 456 -30.60 32.83 9.42
CA SER A 456 -30.32 31.53 8.83
C SER A 456 -28.97 31.42 8.09
N ASP A 457 -28.01 32.30 8.39
CA ASP A 457 -26.72 32.38 7.71
C ASP A 457 -25.58 32.15 8.72
N PRO A 458 -24.81 31.05 8.59
CA PRO A 458 -23.69 30.73 9.46
C PRO A 458 -22.43 31.58 9.18
N GLY A 459 -22.47 32.48 8.20
CA GLY A 459 -21.39 33.40 7.86
C GLY A 459 -20.32 32.81 6.96
N GLN A 460 -19.53 33.70 6.33
CA GLN A 460 -18.43 33.36 5.43
C GLN A 460 -17.42 32.35 6.01
N PRO A 461 -17.05 32.38 7.32
CA PRO A 461 -16.12 31.40 7.88
C PRO A 461 -16.57 29.94 7.74
N LEU A 462 -17.86 29.65 7.90
CA LEU A 462 -18.37 28.29 7.73
C LEU A 462 -18.43 27.91 6.23
N THR A 463 -18.92 28.82 5.40
CA THR A 463 -18.99 28.62 3.94
C THR A 463 -17.62 28.29 3.36
N ASN A 464 -16.59 29.03 3.76
CA ASN A 464 -15.21 28.77 3.36
C ASN A 464 -14.71 27.43 3.87
N LEU A 465 -15.03 27.05 5.11
CA LEU A 465 -14.59 25.76 5.66
C LEU A 465 -15.16 24.62 4.84
N VAL A 466 -16.47 24.63 4.57
CA VAL A 466 -17.15 23.60 3.77
C VAL A 466 -16.56 23.49 2.36
N LYS A 467 -16.30 24.61 1.68
CA LYS A 467 -15.74 24.58 0.33
C LYS A 467 -14.26 24.21 0.30
N TYR A 468 -13.50 24.66 1.30
CA TYR A 468 -12.11 24.29 1.47
C TYR A 468 -11.96 22.78 1.66
N VAL A 469 -12.72 22.16 2.57
CA VAL A 469 -12.62 20.71 2.79
C VAL A 469 -13.09 19.89 1.59
N LYS A 470 -14.08 20.37 0.83
CA LYS A 470 -14.47 19.77 -0.46
C LYS A 470 -13.34 19.85 -1.48
N TYR A 471 -12.67 20.99 -1.58
CA TYR A 471 -11.53 21.16 -2.48
C TYR A 471 -10.39 20.21 -2.09
N MET A 472 -10.06 20.13 -0.80
CA MET A 472 -9.00 19.26 -0.28
C MET A 472 -9.31 17.77 -0.38
N ALA A 473 -10.58 17.39 -0.39
CA ALA A 473 -10.98 15.99 -0.56
C ALA A 473 -11.01 15.53 -2.03
N ASN A 474 -11.07 16.47 -2.99
CA ASN A 474 -11.13 16.21 -4.43
C ASN A 474 -9.77 16.33 -5.14
N GLY A 475 -8.78 16.96 -4.52
CA GLY A 475 -7.40 17.06 -5.01
C GLY A 475 -6.52 15.97 -4.45
#